data_AF-A0A7W0JU48-F1
#
_entry.id   AF-A0A7W0JU48-F1
#
_cell.length_a   1.000
_cell.length_b   1.000
_cell.length_c   1.000
_cell.angle_alpha   90.00
_cell.angle_beta   90.00
_cell.angle_gamma   90.00
#
_symmetry.space_group_name_H-M   'P 1'
#
loop_
_entity.id
_entity.type
_entity.pdbx_description
1 polymer ?
#
loop_
_entity_poly.entity_id
_entity_poly.type
_entity_poly.pdbx_seq_one_letter_code
_entity_poly.pdbx_strand_id
1 'polypeptide(L)'
;MEHVSQPQRFPWRLFWLLFAIGIVGALAIIPIAIDLFGSVVPTAQTPPIPLPLLILIGVVQNLGMLAVMVFVGLKLGQKLGLGAPLLEGWLAGNSIRNQSKASLKEGLIAGIGIGVVLLITLLALVPLLPHLPFVTASKLAVWKRLLACLYGGLYEEILTRLFLVTLIAWLANKALRKPNARLSPGAFWVSNLLVAILFGLGHLPSAS
;
A
#
# COMPACT_ATOMS: atom_id res chain seq x y z
N MET A 1 -34.77 15.17 -9.07
CA MET A 1 -33.86 15.52 -10.19
C MET A 1 -32.65 14.60 -10.09
N GLU A 2 -32.65 13.50 -10.85
CA GLU A 2 -31.50 12.59 -10.92
C GLU A 2 -30.37 13.30 -11.66
N HIS A 3 -29.32 13.68 -10.94
CA HIS A 3 -28.05 14.00 -11.57
C HIS A 3 -27.48 12.71 -12.17
N VAL A 4 -27.80 12.45 -13.44
CA VAL A 4 -27.09 11.48 -14.27
C VAL A 4 -25.64 11.97 -14.34
N SER A 5 -24.80 11.36 -13.50
CA SER A 5 -23.38 11.66 -13.44
C SER A 5 -22.77 11.19 -14.76
N GLN A 6 -22.33 12.13 -15.59
CA GLN A 6 -21.59 11.85 -16.81
C GLN A 6 -20.46 10.84 -16.51
N PRO A 7 -20.19 9.86 -17.38
CA PRO A 7 -19.12 8.90 -17.16
C PRO A 7 -17.79 9.67 -17.09
N GLN A 8 -17.19 9.72 -15.90
CA GLN A 8 -15.87 10.32 -15.73
C GLN A 8 -14.86 9.54 -16.57
N ARG A 9 -14.08 10.25 -17.37
CA ARG A 9 -12.96 9.65 -18.11
C ARG A 9 -11.93 9.11 -17.12
N PHE A 10 -11.28 8.00 -17.50
CA PHE A 10 -10.25 7.39 -16.67
C PHE A 10 -9.03 8.34 -16.53
N PRO A 11 -8.46 8.53 -15.31
CA PRO A 11 -7.46 9.55 -15.05
C PRO A 11 -6.04 9.02 -15.35
N TRP A 12 -5.67 8.91 -16.62
CA TRP A 12 -4.39 8.33 -17.06
C TRP A 12 -3.14 9.00 -16.47
N ARG A 13 -3.17 10.33 -16.28
CA ARG A 13 -2.04 11.06 -15.65
C ARG A 13 -1.82 10.60 -14.20
N LEU A 14 -2.91 10.43 -13.45
CA LEU A 14 -2.84 9.94 -12.08
C LEU A 14 -2.41 8.47 -12.03
N PHE A 15 -2.90 7.66 -12.97
CA PHE A 15 -2.46 6.27 -13.11
C PHE A 15 -0.95 6.16 -13.24
N TRP A 16 -0.34 6.85 -14.20
CA TRP A 16 1.11 6.78 -14.41
C TRP A 16 1.91 7.37 -13.25
N LEU A 17 1.41 8.43 -12.61
CA LEU A 17 2.03 9.00 -11.43
C LEU A 17 2.05 7.99 -10.26
N LEU A 18 0.91 7.39 -9.94
CA LEU A 18 0.81 6.39 -8.87
C LEU A 18 1.60 5.13 -9.20
N PHE A 19 1.61 4.70 -10.46
CA PHE A 19 2.42 3.58 -10.91
C PHE A 19 3.93 3.85 -10.69
N ALA A 20 4.41 5.03 -11.10
CA ALA A 20 5.80 5.42 -10.87
C ALA A 20 6.15 5.53 -9.38
N ILE A 21 5.27 6.13 -8.56
CA ILE A 21 5.44 6.22 -7.11
C ILE A 21 5.49 4.81 -6.48
N GLY A 22 4.63 3.90 -6.94
CA GLY A 22 4.62 2.50 -6.49
C GLY A 22 5.93 1.79 -6.82
N ILE A 23 6.50 2.01 -8.02
CA ILE A 23 7.82 1.47 -8.39
C ILE A 23 8.90 2.01 -7.44
N VAL A 24 8.92 3.31 -7.16
CA VAL A 24 9.88 3.90 -6.22
C VAL A 24 9.76 3.27 -4.83
N GLY A 25 8.53 3.09 -4.33
CA GLY A 25 8.27 2.40 -3.07
C GLY A 25 8.78 0.96 -3.09
N ALA A 26 8.48 0.20 -4.15
CA ALA A 26 8.92 -1.18 -4.33
C ALA A 26 10.46 -1.31 -4.35
N LEU A 27 11.16 -0.41 -5.02
CA LEU A 27 12.62 -0.41 -5.06
C LEU A 27 13.25 -0.06 -3.70
N ALA A 28 12.57 0.75 -2.88
CA ALA A 28 13.10 1.21 -1.60
C ALA A 28 13.31 0.08 -0.58
N ILE A 29 12.62 -1.07 -0.73
CA ILE A 29 12.81 -2.24 0.16
C ILE A 29 14.04 -3.09 -0.21
N ILE A 30 14.61 -2.92 -1.40
CA ILE A 30 15.70 -3.79 -1.88
C ILE A 30 16.90 -3.85 -0.91
N PRO A 31 17.39 -2.73 -0.33
CA PRO A 31 18.55 -2.78 0.56
C PRO A 31 18.32 -3.62 1.81
N ILE A 32 17.11 -3.60 2.39
CA ILE A 32 16.80 -4.42 3.58
C ILE A 32 16.57 -5.88 3.18
N ALA A 33 15.96 -6.12 2.01
CA ALA A 33 15.75 -7.47 1.50
C ALA A 33 17.08 -8.20 1.21
N ILE A 34 18.09 -7.50 0.68
CA ILE A 34 19.42 -8.08 0.45
C ILE A 34 20.07 -8.52 1.78
N ASP A 35 19.98 -7.72 2.84
CA ASP A 35 20.57 -8.08 4.14
C ASP A 35 19.84 -9.26 4.80
N LEU A 36 18.52 -9.33 4.65
CA LEU A 36 17.71 -10.36 5.29
C LEU A 36 17.76 -11.71 4.55
N PHE A 37 17.80 -11.68 3.22
CA PHE A 37 17.67 -12.88 2.39
C PHE A 37 18.94 -13.25 1.61
N GLY A 38 19.91 -12.34 1.50
CA GLY A 38 21.11 -12.55 0.69
C GLY A 38 21.97 -13.74 1.12
N SER A 39 21.92 -14.14 2.39
CA SER A 39 22.61 -15.34 2.91
C SER A 39 21.87 -16.65 2.64
N VAL A 40 20.56 -16.58 2.32
CA VAL A 40 19.70 -17.75 2.06
C VAL A 40 19.68 -18.11 0.58
N VAL A 41 19.86 -17.13 -0.32
CA VAL A 41 19.88 -17.36 -1.77
C VAL A 41 20.95 -18.38 -2.21
N PRO A 42 22.20 -18.35 -1.69
CA PRO A 42 23.23 -19.31 -2.09
C PRO A 42 23.01 -20.73 -1.55
N THR A 43 22.24 -20.87 -0.46
CA THR A 43 21.94 -22.17 0.16
C THR A 43 20.65 -22.78 -0.35
N ALA A 44 19.86 -22.03 -1.12
CA ALA A 44 18.66 -22.53 -1.77
C ALA A 44 19.00 -23.53 -2.88
N GLN A 45 18.11 -24.50 -3.10
CA GLN A 45 18.22 -25.40 -4.25
C GLN A 45 18.26 -24.58 -5.53
N THR A 46 19.18 -24.93 -6.43
CA THR A 46 19.30 -24.26 -7.73
C THR A 46 17.97 -24.35 -8.47
N PRO A 47 17.35 -23.21 -8.83
CA PRO A 47 16.06 -23.24 -9.51
C PRO A 47 16.19 -23.92 -10.88
N PRO A 48 15.12 -24.57 -11.37
CA PRO A 48 15.12 -25.22 -12.69
C PRO A 48 15.27 -24.23 -13.86
N ILE A 49 15.14 -22.93 -13.60
CA ILE A 49 15.30 -21.85 -14.58
C ILE A 49 16.47 -20.93 -14.19
N PRO A 50 17.18 -20.32 -15.15
CA PRO A 50 18.28 -19.41 -14.85
C PRO A 50 17.87 -18.25 -13.95
N LEU A 51 18.68 -17.92 -12.94
CA LEU A 51 18.39 -16.86 -11.98
C LEU A 51 18.04 -15.49 -12.64
N PRO A 52 18.74 -15.01 -13.69
CA PRO A 52 18.36 -13.77 -14.35
C PRO A 52 16.96 -13.80 -14.95
N LEU A 53 16.54 -14.97 -15.47
CA LEU A 53 15.20 -15.16 -16.03
C LEU A 53 14.14 -15.19 -14.92
N LEU A 54 14.43 -15.85 -13.79
CA LEU A 54 13.55 -15.83 -12.61
C LEU A 54 13.35 -14.40 -12.08
N ILE A 55 14.42 -13.62 -11.98
CA ILE A 55 14.36 -12.21 -11.57
C ILE A 55 13.52 -11.41 -12.56
N LEU A 56 13.75 -11.58 -13.87
CA LEU A 56 12.97 -10.89 -14.90
C LEU A 56 11.48 -11.22 -14.81
N ILE A 57 11.12 -12.50 -14.64
CA ILE A 57 9.73 -12.92 -14.43
C ILE A 57 9.15 -12.24 -13.19
N GLY A 58 9.88 -12.25 -12.07
CA GLY A 58 9.45 -11.60 -10.83
C GLY A 58 9.21 -10.10 -11.00
N VAL A 59 10.10 -9.40 -11.72
CA VAL A 59 9.95 -7.96 -12.00
C VAL A 59 8.72 -7.71 -12.88
N VAL A 60 8.57 -8.45 -13.99
CA VAL A 60 7.42 -8.31 -14.89
C VAL A 60 6.10 -8.60 -14.16
N GLN A 61 6.06 -9.66 -13.35
CA GLN A 61 4.90 -10.00 -12.53
C GLN A 61 4.54 -8.87 -11.56
N ASN A 62 5.52 -8.33 -10.82
CA ASN A 62 5.28 -7.26 -9.85
C ASN A 62 4.80 -5.97 -10.53
N LEU A 63 5.40 -5.58 -11.65
CA LEU A 63 4.98 -4.42 -12.42
C LEU A 63 3.57 -4.60 -13.00
N GLY A 64 3.27 -5.78 -13.55
CA GLY A 64 1.93 -6.10 -14.06
C GLY A 64 0.88 -6.06 -12.95
N MET A 65 1.19 -6.65 -11.79
CA MET A 65 0.31 -6.64 -10.62
C MET A 65 0.06 -5.22 -10.11
N LEU A 66 1.11 -4.41 -9.96
CA LEU A 66 0.99 -3.02 -9.54
C LEU A 66 0.13 -2.21 -10.53
N ALA A 67 0.33 -2.38 -11.84
CA ALA A 67 -0.47 -1.73 -12.87
C ALA A 67 -1.96 -2.10 -12.75
N VAL A 68 -2.27 -3.38 -12.56
CA VAL A 68 -3.65 -3.85 -12.36
C VAL A 68 -4.26 -3.24 -11.10
N MET A 69 -3.51 -3.23 -9.99
CA MET A 69 -4.00 -2.71 -8.70
C MET A 69 -4.29 -1.20 -8.78
N VAL A 70 -3.37 -0.41 -9.36
CA VAL A 70 -3.59 1.03 -9.58
C VAL A 70 -4.79 1.25 -10.50
N PHE A 71 -4.89 0.50 -11.61
CA PHE A 71 -6.00 0.63 -12.56
C PHE A 71 -7.35 0.33 -11.92
N VAL A 72 -7.47 -0.81 -11.24
CA VAL A 72 -8.72 -1.23 -10.58
C VAL A 72 -9.06 -0.28 -9.43
N GLY A 73 -8.08 0.09 -8.60
CA GLY A 73 -8.26 1.02 -7.50
C GLY A 73 -8.81 2.38 -7.96
N LEU A 74 -8.22 2.97 -9.01
CA LEU A 74 -8.72 4.23 -9.59
C LEU A 74 -10.11 4.07 -10.23
N LYS A 75 -10.31 3.01 -11.02
CA LYS A 75 -11.58 2.77 -11.74
C LYS A 75 -12.76 2.55 -10.79
N LEU A 76 -12.55 1.80 -9.71
CA LEU A 76 -13.59 1.55 -8.70
C LEU A 76 -13.72 2.74 -7.75
N GLY A 77 -12.62 3.43 -7.45
CA GLY A 77 -12.59 4.60 -6.59
C GLY A 77 -13.50 5.71 -7.11
N GLN A 78 -13.41 6.03 -8.41
CA GLN A 78 -14.27 7.01 -9.07
C GLN A 78 -15.76 6.75 -8.86
N LYS A 79 -16.18 5.48 -8.81
CA LYS A 79 -17.58 5.10 -8.58
C LYS A 79 -18.01 5.27 -7.13
N LEU A 80 -17.08 5.05 -6.20
CA LEU A 80 -17.32 5.11 -4.76
C LEU A 80 -17.14 6.50 -4.17
N GLY A 81 -16.54 7.43 -4.92
CA GLY A 81 -16.07 8.71 -4.40
C GLY A 81 -14.78 8.60 -3.59
N LEU A 82 -14.01 7.52 -3.80
CA LEU A 82 -12.68 7.33 -3.25
C LEU A 82 -11.64 7.67 -4.34
N GLY A 83 -10.53 8.29 -3.97
CA GLY A 83 -9.53 8.72 -4.95
C GLY A 83 -8.33 9.35 -4.27
N ALA A 84 -7.53 10.08 -5.05
CA ALA A 84 -6.35 10.78 -4.54
C ALA A 84 -6.55 12.30 -4.65
N PRO A 85 -7.43 12.92 -3.85
CA PRO A 85 -7.90 14.29 -4.07
C PRO A 85 -6.77 15.33 -4.11
N LEU A 86 -5.70 15.14 -3.32
CA LEU A 86 -4.52 16.00 -3.35
C LEU A 86 -3.76 15.89 -4.68
N LEU A 87 -3.53 14.66 -5.18
CA LEU A 87 -2.82 14.44 -6.44
C LEU A 87 -3.67 14.85 -7.64
N GLU A 88 -4.97 14.58 -7.60
CA GLU A 88 -5.93 15.01 -8.62
C GLU A 88 -6.01 16.53 -8.70
N GLY A 89 -6.12 17.21 -7.55
CA GLY A 89 -6.10 18.66 -7.46
C GLY A 89 -4.81 19.26 -8.01
N TRP A 90 -3.66 18.68 -7.65
CA TRP A 90 -2.36 19.12 -8.14
C TRP A 90 -2.20 18.93 -9.65
N LEU A 91 -2.57 17.75 -10.18
CA LEU A 91 -2.52 17.46 -11.61
C LEU A 91 -3.49 18.31 -12.45
N ALA A 92 -4.55 18.81 -11.82
CA ALA A 92 -5.50 19.75 -12.41
C ALA A 92 -5.04 21.22 -12.32
N GLY A 93 -3.88 21.51 -11.70
CA GLY A 93 -3.37 22.87 -11.53
C GLY A 93 -4.03 23.66 -10.40
N ASN A 94 -4.81 23.01 -9.54
CA ASN A 94 -5.46 23.66 -8.41
C ASN A 94 -4.47 23.91 -7.25
N SER A 95 -4.69 24.97 -6.49
CA SER A 95 -3.95 25.19 -5.25
C SER A 95 -4.36 24.15 -4.20
N ILE A 96 -3.43 23.23 -3.89
CA ILE A 96 -3.61 22.20 -2.87
C ILE A 96 -3.02 22.58 -1.51
N ARG A 97 -2.46 23.79 -1.35
CA ARG A 97 -1.64 24.17 -0.18
C ARG A 97 -2.34 23.97 1.17
N ASN A 98 -3.60 24.37 1.27
CA ASN A 98 -4.33 24.27 2.54
C ASN A 98 -4.73 22.82 2.84
N GLN A 99 -5.15 22.08 1.81
CA GLN A 99 -5.53 20.68 1.92
C GLN A 99 -4.30 19.83 2.27
N SER A 100 -3.16 20.04 1.60
CA SER A 100 -1.93 19.32 1.87
C SER A 100 -1.39 19.59 3.27
N LYS A 101 -1.47 20.84 3.76
CA LYS A 101 -1.12 21.17 5.15
C LYS A 101 -2.01 20.46 6.16
N ALA A 102 -3.32 20.42 5.92
CA ALA A 102 -4.27 19.74 6.80
C ALA A 102 -3.97 18.23 6.83
N SER A 103 -3.86 17.60 5.66
CA SER A 103 -3.53 16.18 5.53
C SER A 103 -2.17 15.83 6.13
N LEU A 104 -1.15 16.69 5.96
CA LEU A 104 0.16 16.49 6.56
C LEU A 104 0.10 16.57 8.09
N LYS A 105 -0.65 17.54 8.63
CA LYS A 105 -0.82 17.68 10.09
C LYS A 105 -1.52 16.46 10.68
N GLU A 106 -2.65 16.06 10.10
CA GLU A 106 -3.43 14.91 10.55
C GLU A 106 -2.63 13.60 10.41
N GLY A 107 -1.97 13.43 9.27
CA GLY A 107 -1.10 12.28 9.00
C GLY A 107 0.08 12.21 9.96
N LEU A 108 0.70 13.35 10.30
CA LEU A 108 1.80 13.39 11.25
C LEU A 108 1.35 13.06 12.67
N ILE A 109 0.22 13.61 13.12
CA ILE A 109 -0.35 13.32 14.44
C ILE A 109 -0.70 11.83 14.55
N ALA A 110 -1.43 11.29 13.56
CA ALA A 110 -1.81 9.89 13.54
C ALA A 110 -0.59 8.96 13.42
N GLY A 111 0.35 9.28 12.53
CA GLY A 111 1.56 8.51 12.29
C GLY A 111 2.46 8.45 13.51
N ILE A 112 2.70 9.59 14.18
CA ILE A 112 3.45 9.61 15.45
C ILE A 112 2.72 8.84 16.53
N GLY A 113 1.41 9.07 16.70
CA GLY A 113 0.61 8.38 17.71
C GLY A 113 0.66 6.86 17.55
N ILE A 114 0.39 6.35 16.35
CA ILE A 114 0.45 4.91 16.03
C ILE A 114 1.89 4.40 16.17
N GLY A 115 2.89 5.16 15.70
CA GLY A 115 4.29 4.80 15.81
C GLY A 115 4.77 4.63 17.26
N VAL A 116 4.34 5.51 18.17
CA VAL A 116 4.64 5.41 19.60
C VAL A 116 4.00 4.15 20.21
N VAL A 117 2.73 3.89 19.90
CA VAL A 117 2.05 2.67 20.38
C VAL A 117 2.78 1.42 19.90
N LEU A 118 3.08 1.34 18.60
CA LEU A 118 3.82 0.20 18.03
C LEU A 118 5.22 0.05 18.64
N LEU A 119 5.93 1.16 18.88
CA LEU A 119 7.25 1.11 19.52
C LEU A 119 7.16 0.55 20.94
N ILE A 120 6.21 1.01 21.75
CA ILE A 120 6.01 0.49 23.12
C ILE A 120 5.68 -1.00 23.08
N THR A 121 4.77 -1.41 22.19
CA THR A 121 4.40 -2.82 21.99
C THR A 121 5.61 -3.66 21.59
N LEU A 122 6.43 -3.18 20.65
CA LEU A 122 7.65 -3.87 20.22
C LEU A 122 8.68 -3.98 21.35
N LEU A 123 8.93 -2.91 22.11
CA LEU A 123 9.86 -2.94 23.24
C LEU A 123 9.43 -3.95 24.32
N ALA A 124 8.12 -4.12 24.53
CA ALA A 124 7.59 -5.13 25.45
C ALA A 124 7.73 -6.56 24.91
N LEU A 125 7.55 -6.78 23.59
CA LEU A 125 7.52 -8.10 22.97
C LEU A 125 8.89 -8.65 22.54
N VAL A 126 9.84 -7.79 22.16
CA VAL A 126 11.18 -8.19 21.68
C VAL A 126 11.90 -9.15 22.64
N PRO A 127 11.88 -8.96 23.99
CA PRO A 127 12.51 -9.90 24.91
C PRO A 127 11.86 -11.30 24.91
N LEU A 128 10.57 -11.39 24.59
CA LEU A 128 9.83 -12.65 24.55
C LEU A 128 9.98 -13.37 23.20
N LEU A 129 10.34 -12.63 22.14
CA LEU A 129 10.36 -13.11 20.76
C LEU A 129 11.69 -12.78 20.04
N PRO A 130 12.87 -13.09 20.63
CA PRO A 130 14.16 -12.57 20.16
C PRO A 130 14.60 -13.10 18.80
N HIS A 131 14.02 -14.20 18.33
CA HIS A 131 14.38 -14.87 17.08
C HIS A 131 13.55 -14.45 15.88
N LEU A 132 12.54 -13.58 16.06
CA LEU A 132 11.66 -13.23 14.95
C LEU A 132 12.34 -12.30 13.93
N PRO A 133 12.02 -12.41 12.63
CA PRO A 133 12.67 -11.66 11.56
C PRO A 133 12.65 -10.13 11.76
N PHE A 134 11.58 -9.58 12.34
CA PHE A 134 11.48 -8.14 12.59
C PHE A 134 12.50 -7.64 13.63
N VAL A 135 12.90 -8.50 14.59
CA VAL A 135 13.94 -8.18 15.57
C VAL A 135 15.28 -8.05 14.87
N THR A 136 15.60 -8.97 13.96
CA THR A 136 16.79 -8.87 13.10
C THR A 136 16.74 -7.62 12.22
N ALA A 137 15.62 -7.36 11.55
CA ALA A 137 15.44 -6.17 10.71
C ALA A 137 15.62 -4.85 11.50
N SER A 138 15.24 -4.82 12.79
CA SER A 138 15.40 -3.63 13.64
C SER A 138 16.87 -3.26 13.92
N LYS A 139 17.78 -4.24 13.83
CA LYS A 139 19.23 -4.08 14.06
C LYS A 139 19.97 -3.61 12.81
N LEU A 140 19.31 -3.58 11.65
CA LEU A 140 19.91 -3.12 10.40
C LEU A 140 20.10 -1.60 10.41
N ALA A 141 20.98 -1.14 9.52
CA ALA A 141 21.32 0.28 9.40
C ALA A 141 20.08 1.16 9.24
N VAL A 142 20.05 2.29 9.96
CA VAL A 142 18.88 3.19 10.05
C VAL A 142 18.43 3.66 8.65
N TRP A 143 19.35 3.98 7.75
CA TRP A 143 19.00 4.41 6.40
C TRP A 143 18.25 3.33 5.59
N LYS A 144 18.57 2.05 5.77
CA LYS A 144 17.83 0.93 5.14
C LYS A 144 16.41 0.84 5.68
N ARG A 145 16.26 1.01 7.00
CA ARG A 145 14.96 1.04 7.68
C ARG A 145 14.12 2.24 7.25
N LEU A 146 14.73 3.40 7.04
CA LEU A 146 14.05 4.60 6.52
C LEU A 146 13.56 4.39 5.09
N LEU A 147 14.34 3.71 4.23
CA LEU A 147 13.88 3.34 2.90
C LEU A 147 12.73 2.33 2.94
N ALA A 148 12.74 1.37 3.88
CA ALA A 148 11.62 0.47 4.10
C ALA A 148 10.31 1.22 4.47
N CYS A 149 10.41 2.39 5.13
CA CYS A 149 9.23 3.24 5.35
C CYS A 149 8.64 3.78 4.04
N LEU A 150 9.43 4.00 2.99
CA LEU A 150 8.92 4.39 1.67
C LEU A 150 8.20 3.24 0.98
N TYR A 151 8.64 2.00 1.19
CA TYR A 151 7.90 0.83 0.71
C TYR A 151 6.51 0.76 1.35
N GLY A 152 6.42 0.84 2.68
CA GLY A 152 5.14 0.87 3.38
C GLY A 152 4.27 2.08 3.00
N GLY A 153 4.85 3.28 3.04
CA GLY A 153 4.12 4.53 2.82
C GLY A 153 3.71 4.81 1.37
N LEU A 154 4.29 4.12 0.39
CA LEU A 154 3.97 4.31 -1.03
C LEU A 154 3.39 3.05 -1.66
N TYR A 155 4.14 1.95 -1.64
CA TYR A 155 3.75 0.72 -2.33
C TYR A 155 2.59 0.03 -1.60
N GLU A 156 2.72 -0.21 -0.29
CA GLU A 156 1.65 -0.88 0.46
C GLU A 156 0.37 -0.05 0.55
N GLU A 157 0.47 1.28 0.63
CA GLU A 157 -0.69 2.17 0.59
C GLU A 157 -1.47 2.09 -0.75
N ILE A 158 -0.77 1.94 -1.88
CA ILE A 158 -1.41 1.68 -3.19
C ILE A 158 -2.13 0.33 -3.19
N LEU A 159 -1.46 -0.71 -2.70
CA LEU A 159 -2.01 -2.07 -2.65
C LEU A 159 -3.22 -2.17 -1.72
N THR A 160 -3.12 -1.55 -0.54
CA THR A 160 -4.11 -1.71 0.53
C THR A 160 -5.20 -0.65 0.47
N ARG A 161 -4.87 0.63 0.58
CA ARG A 161 -5.86 1.70 0.64
C ARG A 161 -6.48 1.99 -0.71
N LEU A 162 -5.66 2.16 -1.74
CA LEU A 162 -6.19 2.48 -3.06
C LEU A 162 -6.89 1.28 -3.69
N PHE A 163 -6.24 0.11 -3.71
CA PHE A 163 -6.80 -1.08 -4.35
C PHE A 163 -7.73 -1.86 -3.43
N LEU A 164 -7.24 -2.42 -2.33
CA LEU A 164 -7.99 -3.41 -1.56
C LEU A 164 -9.21 -2.84 -0.82
N VAL A 165 -9.08 -1.69 -0.15
CA VAL A 165 -10.22 -1.03 0.52
C VAL A 165 -11.29 -0.69 -0.51
N THR A 166 -10.90 -0.11 -1.64
CA THR A 166 -11.82 0.23 -2.73
C THR A 166 -12.50 -1.01 -3.32
N LEU A 167 -11.77 -2.11 -3.51
CA LEU A 167 -12.31 -3.35 -4.03
C LEU A 167 -13.34 -3.97 -3.07
N ILE A 168 -13.01 -4.07 -1.78
CA ILE A 168 -13.92 -4.61 -0.76
C ILE A 168 -15.17 -3.74 -0.63
N ALA A 169 -14.99 -2.41 -0.57
CA ALA A 169 -16.09 -1.46 -0.52
C ALA A 169 -17.01 -1.59 -1.76
N TRP A 170 -16.43 -1.76 -2.94
CA TRP A 170 -17.17 -1.93 -4.17
C TRP A 170 -17.94 -3.26 -4.19
N LEU A 171 -17.31 -4.35 -3.75
CA LEU A 171 -17.96 -5.66 -3.62
C LEU A 171 -19.13 -5.62 -2.63
N ALA A 172 -18.97 -4.93 -1.49
CA ALA A 172 -20.05 -4.72 -0.53
C ALA A 172 -21.22 -3.97 -1.16
N ASN A 173 -20.95 -2.86 -1.87
CA ASN A 173 -21.98 -2.12 -2.59
C ASN A 173 -22.66 -2.97 -3.67
N LYS A 174 -21.90 -3.80 -4.41
CA LYS A 174 -22.45 -4.71 -5.41
C LYS A 174 -23.34 -5.78 -4.77
N ALA A 175 -22.93 -6.39 -3.66
CA ALA A 175 -23.71 -7.38 -2.93
C ALA A 175 -25.04 -6.80 -2.41
N LEU A 176 -25.03 -5.54 -1.99
CA LEU A 176 -26.21 -4.79 -1.56
C LEU A 176 -27.03 -4.20 -2.73
N ARG A 177 -26.70 -4.55 -3.99
CA ARG A 177 -27.34 -4.06 -5.23
C ARG A 177 -27.31 -2.53 -5.38
N LYS A 178 -26.27 -1.89 -4.85
CA LYS A 178 -25.99 -0.44 -4.94
C LYS A 178 -24.62 -0.15 -5.58
N PRO A 179 -24.28 -0.73 -6.75
CA PRO A 179 -22.92 -0.71 -7.30
C PRO A 179 -22.39 0.68 -7.68
N ASN A 180 -23.28 1.67 -7.86
CA ASN A 180 -22.94 3.05 -8.21
C ASN A 180 -23.25 4.04 -7.07
N ALA A 181 -23.62 3.54 -5.89
CA ALA A 181 -23.82 4.42 -4.74
C ALA A 181 -22.46 4.89 -4.22
N ARG A 182 -22.41 6.16 -3.80
CA ARG A 182 -21.29 6.67 -3.00
C ARG A 182 -21.13 5.82 -1.75
N LEU A 183 -19.88 5.63 -1.32
CA LEU A 183 -19.59 4.84 -0.15
C LEU A 183 -20.08 5.54 1.12
N SER A 184 -20.83 4.82 1.97
CA SER A 184 -21.22 5.35 3.27
C SER A 184 -20.03 5.31 4.25
N PRO A 185 -19.98 6.21 5.25
CA PRO A 185 -18.91 6.19 6.25
C PRO A 185 -18.78 4.85 6.97
N GLY A 186 -19.90 4.20 7.32
CA GLY A 186 -19.88 2.89 7.97
C GLY A 186 -19.28 1.80 7.07
N ALA A 187 -19.66 1.76 5.79
CA ALA A 187 -19.11 0.79 4.84
C ALA A 187 -17.62 1.02 4.57
N PHE A 188 -17.17 2.29 4.56
CA PHE A 188 -15.76 2.63 4.50
C PHE A 188 -14.99 2.05 5.70
N TRP A 189 -15.46 2.28 6.93
CA TRP A 189 -14.78 1.77 8.13
C TRP A 189 -14.77 0.24 8.22
N VAL A 190 -15.86 -0.43 7.85
CA VAL A 190 -15.91 -1.90 7.79
C VAL A 190 -14.90 -2.43 6.77
N SER A 191 -14.85 -1.84 5.58
CA SER A 191 -13.87 -2.22 4.55
C SER A 191 -12.45 -2.02 5.06
N ASN A 192 -12.19 -0.90 5.75
CA ASN A 192 -10.88 -0.60 6.31
C ASN A 192 -10.46 -1.59 7.41
N LEU A 193 -11.39 -1.99 8.28
CA LEU A 193 -11.16 -3.00 9.31
C LEU A 193 -10.84 -4.38 8.69
N LEU A 194 -11.61 -4.80 7.69
CA LEU A 194 -11.35 -6.06 6.97
C LEU A 194 -9.98 -6.04 6.29
N VAL A 195 -9.62 -4.95 5.62
CA VAL A 195 -8.28 -4.78 5.04
C VAL A 195 -7.19 -4.83 6.09
N ALA A 196 -7.37 -4.19 7.26
CA ALA A 196 -6.39 -4.22 8.33
C ALA A 196 -6.15 -5.65 8.84
N ILE A 197 -7.20 -6.46 8.99
CA ILE A 197 -7.09 -7.87 9.37
C ILE A 197 -6.36 -8.67 8.29
N LEU A 198 -6.78 -8.54 7.02
CA LEU A 198 -6.13 -9.25 5.91
C LEU A 198 -4.66 -8.87 5.77
N PHE A 199 -4.34 -7.59 5.94
CA PHE A 199 -2.97 -7.09 5.91
C PHE A 199 -2.13 -7.69 7.03
N GLY A 200 -2.64 -7.71 8.27
CA GLY A 200 -1.94 -8.34 9.40
C GLY A 200 -1.73 -9.84 9.19
N LEU A 201 -2.75 -10.57 8.72
CA LEU A 201 -2.65 -11.99 8.41
C LEU A 201 -1.66 -12.28 7.28
N GLY A 202 -1.64 -11.45 6.24
CA GLY A 202 -0.70 -11.57 5.12
C GLY A 202 0.76 -11.37 5.53
N HIS A 203 1.02 -10.72 6.66
CA HIS A 203 2.36 -10.51 7.21
C HIS A 203 2.82 -11.60 8.17
N LEU A 204 1.94 -12.52 8.59
CA LEU A 204 2.30 -13.57 9.55
C LEU A 204 3.48 -14.44 9.05
N PRO A 205 3.57 -14.89 7.79
CA PRO A 205 4.71 -15.68 7.31
C PRO A 205 6.04 -14.93 7.38
N SER A 206 6.02 -13.60 7.24
CA SER A 206 7.19 -12.74 7.38
C SER A 206 7.54 -12.45 8.85
N ALA A 207 6.62 -12.77 9.76
CA ALA A 207 6.76 -12.55 11.20
C ALA A 207 6.96 -13.85 12.00
N SER A 208 6.84 -15.03 11.37
CA SER A 208 6.95 -16.37 11.97
C SER A 208 8.21 -17.11 11.57
#